data_AF-A0A7J8ARN9-F1
#
_entry.id   AF-A0A7J8ARN9-F1
#
_cell.length_a   1.000
_cell.length_b   1.000
_cell.length_c   1.000
_cell.angle_alpha   90.00
_cell.angle_beta   90.00
_cell.angle_gamma   90.00
#
_symmetry.space_group_name_H-M   'P 1'
#
loop_
_entity.id
_entity.type
_entity.pdbx_description
1 polymer ?
#
loop_
_entity_poly.entity_id
_entity_poly.type
_entity_poly.pdbx_seq_one_letter_code
_entity_poly.pdbx_strand_id
1 'polypeptide(L)'
;MSSRNNNKLPSNLPQLQNLIKRDPPAYVEEFLQQYNHYKSNVEIFRLQPNKPSKELAELVMFMAQIGHCYPEHLSNFPQELKDLLSYNHTVLDPDLRMTFCKALILLRNKNLIDPSSLLELFFELLRCHDKLLRKTLYTHIVTDIKNINAKHKNNKVNVVLQNFMYTMLRDSNATAAKISLDVMIELYRRNIWNDAKTVNVITTACFSKVTKILVAALTFFLGKDEEEKQDSDSESEDEGPTARDLLVQYATGKKSSKHKKRLEKAMKVLKKQKKKKKPEVFNFSAIHLIHDPQAFSFQLLSLCAKVSAAPPKR
;
A
#
# COMPACT_ATOMS: atom_id res chain seq x y z
N MET A 1 -53.80 -13.58 14.88
CA MET A 1 -52.46 -13.52 15.50
C MET A 1 -51.44 -13.52 14.39
N SER A 2 -50.90 -12.35 14.05
CA SER A 2 -49.95 -12.20 12.95
C SER A 2 -48.54 -12.49 13.48
N SER A 3 -47.90 -13.53 12.95
CA SER A 3 -46.51 -13.88 13.27
C SER A 3 -45.63 -12.66 13.06
N ARG A 4 -45.15 -12.07 14.16
CA ARG A 4 -44.08 -11.07 14.16
C ARG A 4 -42.95 -11.60 13.29
N ASN A 5 -42.58 -10.85 12.25
CA ASN A 5 -41.37 -11.08 11.48
C ASN A 5 -40.21 -11.32 12.47
N ASN A 6 -39.67 -12.53 12.48
CA ASN A 6 -38.52 -12.90 13.28
C ASN A 6 -37.42 -11.85 13.07
N ASN A 7 -37.00 -11.18 14.15
CA ASN A 7 -35.90 -10.21 14.17
C ASN A 7 -34.57 -10.91 13.85
N LYS A 8 -34.34 -11.23 12.56
CA LYS A 8 -33.07 -11.76 12.03
C LYS A 8 -32.03 -10.66 11.79
N LEU A 9 -32.36 -9.42 12.14
CA LEU A 9 -31.49 -8.25 12.02
C LEU A 9 -30.13 -8.42 12.72
N PRO A 10 -30.05 -8.93 13.96
CA PRO A 10 -28.76 -9.16 14.62
C PRO A 10 -27.91 -10.24 13.94
N SER A 11 -28.54 -11.23 13.28
CA SER A 11 -27.82 -12.30 12.57
C SER A 11 -27.37 -11.91 11.16
N ASN A 12 -27.87 -10.81 10.60
CA ASN A 12 -27.57 -10.37 9.23
C ASN A 12 -26.69 -9.12 9.23
N LEU A 13 -25.39 -9.30 9.45
CA LEU A 13 -24.41 -8.21 9.54
C LEU A 13 -24.43 -7.27 8.32
N PRO A 14 -24.52 -7.74 7.06
CA PRO A 14 -24.61 -6.85 5.90
C PRO A 14 -25.85 -5.94 5.91
N GLN A 15 -27.00 -6.46 6.34
CA GLN A 15 -28.23 -5.65 6.42
C GLN A 15 -28.11 -4.62 7.54
N LEU A 16 -27.65 -5.04 8.72
CA LEU A 16 -27.46 -4.16 9.87
C LEU A 16 -26.45 -3.04 9.54
N GLN A 17 -25.36 -3.37 8.86
CA GLN A 17 -24.36 -2.39 8.41
C GLN A 17 -24.98 -1.30 7.52
N ASN A 18 -25.82 -1.68 6.57
CA ASN A 18 -26.47 -0.72 5.67
C ASN A 18 -27.45 0.20 6.42
N LEU A 19 -28.15 -0.34 7.43
CA LEU A 19 -29.07 0.43 8.26
C LEU A 19 -28.32 1.40 9.19
N ILE A 20 -27.27 0.94 9.87
CA ILE A 20 -26.38 1.77 10.69
C ILE A 20 -25.81 2.93 9.87
N LYS A 21 -25.35 2.68 8.64
CA LYS A 21 -24.80 3.75 7.78
C LYS A 21 -25.83 4.80 7.37
N ARG A 22 -27.12 4.48 7.41
CA ARG A 22 -28.21 5.42 7.08
C ARG A 22 -28.64 6.24 8.29
N ASP A 23 -28.74 5.60 9.46
CA ASP A 23 -29.19 6.24 10.70
C ASP A 23 -28.47 5.65 11.93
N PRO A 24 -27.21 6.06 12.21
CA PRO A 24 -26.43 5.49 13.29
C PRO A 24 -27.08 5.54 14.68
N PRO A 25 -27.72 6.66 15.11
CA PRO A 25 -28.34 6.75 16.43
C PRO A 25 -29.44 5.70 16.68
N ALA A 26 -30.19 5.30 15.64
CA ALA A 26 -31.30 4.38 15.79
C ALA A 26 -30.89 2.91 16.05
N TYR A 27 -29.65 2.54 15.69
CA TYR A 27 -29.16 1.15 15.75
C TYR A 27 -28.02 0.95 16.76
N VAL A 28 -27.91 1.82 17.77
CA VAL A 28 -26.85 1.75 18.79
C VAL A 28 -26.95 0.46 19.61
N GLU A 29 -28.16 0.02 19.97
CA GLU A 29 -28.35 -1.19 20.77
C GLU A 29 -27.91 -2.46 20.02
N GLU A 30 -28.29 -2.59 18.75
CA GLU A 30 -27.86 -3.70 17.90
C GLU A 30 -26.35 -3.66 17.64
N PHE A 31 -25.78 -2.46 17.47
CA PHE A 31 -24.33 -2.28 17.40
C PHE A 31 -23.64 -2.78 18.67
N LEU A 32 -24.11 -2.37 19.85
CA LEU A 32 -23.52 -2.78 21.13
C LEU A 32 -23.63 -4.28 21.35
N GLN A 33 -24.72 -4.92 20.91
CA GLN A 33 -24.85 -6.37 20.94
C GLN A 33 -23.75 -7.05 20.11
N GLN A 34 -23.50 -6.58 18.88
CA GLN A 34 -22.42 -7.11 18.04
C GLN A 34 -21.04 -6.78 18.60
N TYR A 35 -20.88 -5.63 19.23
CA TYR A 35 -19.61 -5.22 19.84
C TYR A 35 -19.25 -6.11 21.03
N ASN A 36 -20.21 -6.46 21.88
CA ASN A 36 -20.02 -7.41 22.97
C ASN A 36 -19.71 -8.82 22.44
N HIS A 37 -20.36 -9.22 21.34
CA HIS A 37 -20.06 -10.49 20.69
C HIS A 37 -18.64 -10.52 20.10
N TYR A 38 -18.19 -9.43 19.49
CA TYR A 38 -16.81 -9.23 19.05
C TYR A 38 -15.83 -9.36 20.22
N LYS A 39 -16.06 -8.64 21.33
CA LYS A 39 -15.19 -8.71 22.51
C LYS A 39 -15.07 -10.12 23.07
N SER A 40 -16.19 -10.84 23.18
CA SER A 40 -16.19 -12.23 23.64
C SER A 40 -15.36 -13.13 22.72
N ASN A 41 -15.50 -12.97 21.40
CA ASN A 41 -14.70 -13.71 20.42
C ASN A 41 -13.21 -13.36 20.46
N VAL A 42 -12.85 -12.11 20.73
CA VAL A 42 -11.45 -11.70 20.92
C VAL A 42 -10.83 -12.36 22.14
N GLU A 43 -11.55 -12.46 23.25
CA GLU A 43 -11.02 -13.15 24.44
C GLU A 43 -10.84 -14.66 24.19
N ILE A 44 -11.78 -15.30 23.51
CA ILE A 44 -11.61 -16.71 23.07
C ILE A 44 -10.40 -16.85 22.15
N PHE A 45 -10.25 -15.93 21.20
CA PHE A 45 -9.13 -15.91 20.27
C PHE A 45 -7.78 -15.74 20.98
N ARG A 46 -7.70 -14.89 22.01
CA ARG A 46 -6.47 -14.72 22.82
C ARG A 46 -6.02 -16.01 23.50
N LEU A 47 -6.96 -16.88 23.87
CA LEU A 47 -6.65 -18.20 24.44
C LEU A 47 -6.17 -19.19 23.38
N GLN A 48 -6.69 -19.10 22.14
CA GLN A 48 -6.40 -20.05 21.06
C GLN A 48 -6.20 -19.33 19.71
N PRO A 49 -5.06 -18.63 19.52
CA PRO A 49 -4.84 -17.77 18.35
C PRO A 49 -4.59 -18.53 17.05
N ASN A 50 -4.34 -19.84 17.13
CA ASN A 50 -4.10 -20.70 15.98
C ASN A 50 -5.39 -21.26 15.33
N LYS A 51 -6.55 -21.09 15.97
CA LYS A 51 -7.80 -21.60 15.44
C LYS A 51 -8.43 -20.59 14.47
N PRO A 52 -8.86 -21.04 13.27
CA PRO A 52 -9.63 -20.18 12.39
C PRO A 52 -10.98 -19.83 13.05
N SER A 53 -11.38 -18.57 12.96
CA SER A 53 -12.70 -18.11 13.42
C SER A 53 -13.35 -17.25 12.35
N LYS A 54 -14.36 -17.82 11.68
CA LYS A 54 -15.16 -17.11 10.66
C LYS A 54 -16.00 -16.00 11.29
N GLU A 55 -16.57 -16.29 12.46
CA GLU A 55 -17.39 -15.34 13.22
C GLU A 55 -16.57 -14.09 13.60
N LEU A 56 -15.35 -14.28 14.12
CA LEU A 56 -14.46 -13.16 14.43
C LEU A 56 -14.06 -12.39 13.16
N ALA A 57 -13.80 -13.08 12.05
CA ALA A 57 -13.49 -12.43 10.78
C ALA A 57 -14.63 -11.52 10.28
N GLU A 58 -15.87 -12.02 10.34
CA GLU A 58 -17.07 -11.27 9.95
C GLU A 58 -17.31 -10.07 10.88
N LEU A 59 -17.18 -10.25 12.19
CA LEU A 59 -17.35 -9.18 13.18
C LEU A 59 -16.29 -8.10 13.00
N VAL A 60 -15.02 -8.46 12.82
CA VAL A 60 -13.94 -7.49 12.58
C VAL A 60 -14.20 -6.66 11.33
N MET A 61 -14.64 -7.30 10.24
CA MET A 61 -14.98 -6.57 9.02
C MET A 61 -16.20 -5.65 9.21
N PHE A 62 -17.22 -6.11 9.94
CA PHE A 62 -18.38 -5.30 10.27
C PHE A 62 -17.97 -4.06 11.07
N MET A 63 -17.19 -4.21 12.14
CA MET A 63 -16.69 -3.09 12.96
C MET A 63 -15.86 -2.10 12.13
N ALA A 64 -14.96 -2.59 11.28
CA ALA A 64 -14.17 -1.72 10.40
C ALA A 64 -15.04 -0.93 9.39
N GLN A 65 -16.15 -1.51 8.94
CA GLN A 65 -17.07 -0.87 8.02
C GLN A 65 -17.93 0.21 8.67
N ILE A 66 -18.26 0.09 9.95
CA ILE A 66 -19.05 1.07 10.70
C ILE A 66 -18.20 1.98 11.61
N GLY A 67 -16.88 1.81 11.66
CA GLY A 67 -15.95 2.58 12.52
C GLY A 67 -16.23 4.09 12.61
N HIS A 68 -16.45 4.74 11.47
CA HIS A 68 -16.77 6.17 11.39
C HIS A 68 -18.14 6.58 11.96
N CYS A 69 -19.09 5.66 12.09
CA CYS A 69 -20.44 5.92 12.61
C CYS A 69 -20.47 5.98 14.14
N TYR A 70 -19.56 5.26 14.81
CA TYR A 70 -19.48 5.18 16.27
C TYR A 70 -18.04 5.42 16.78
N PRO A 71 -17.48 6.63 16.58
CA PRO A 71 -16.08 6.92 16.89
C PRO A 71 -15.76 6.80 18.38
N GLU A 72 -16.72 7.10 19.27
CA GLU A 72 -16.53 7.01 20.72
C GLU A 72 -16.32 5.55 21.16
N HIS A 73 -17.18 4.64 20.69
CA HIS A 73 -17.11 3.21 21.03
C HIS A 73 -15.97 2.46 20.33
N LEU A 74 -15.62 2.85 19.11
CA LEU A 74 -14.62 2.16 18.28
C LEU A 74 -13.24 2.84 18.26
N SER A 75 -13.00 3.80 19.15
CA SER A 75 -11.71 4.50 19.28
C SER A 75 -10.52 3.56 19.51
N ASN A 76 -10.70 2.55 20.38
CA ASN A 76 -9.64 1.57 20.72
C ASN A 76 -9.55 0.38 19.77
N PHE A 77 -10.56 0.18 18.91
CA PHE A 77 -10.63 -0.98 18.01
C PHE A 77 -9.43 -1.09 17.04
N PRO A 78 -8.96 0.00 16.38
CA PRO A 78 -7.78 -0.07 15.54
C PRO A 78 -6.52 -0.52 16.29
N GLN A 79 -6.33 -0.06 17.53
CA GLN A 79 -5.17 -0.42 18.34
C GLN A 79 -5.23 -1.89 18.76
N GLU A 80 -6.40 -2.36 19.18
CA GLU A 80 -6.61 -3.77 19.53
C GLU A 80 -6.29 -4.71 18.36
N LEU A 81 -6.70 -4.36 17.13
CA LEU A 81 -6.33 -5.14 15.95
C LEU A 81 -4.84 -5.12 15.65
N LYS A 82 -4.17 -3.98 15.83
CA LYS A 82 -2.71 -3.86 15.67
C LYS A 82 -1.99 -4.75 16.67
N ASP A 83 -2.42 -4.73 17.92
CA ASP A 83 -1.84 -5.54 18.99
C ASP A 83 -2.04 -7.04 18.72
N LEU A 84 -3.25 -7.45 18.36
CA LEU A 84 -3.55 -8.84 18.01
C LEU A 84 -2.67 -9.36 16.86
N LEU A 85 -2.42 -8.54 15.84
CA LEU A 85 -1.49 -8.86 14.76
C LEU A 85 -0.04 -8.90 15.25
N SER A 86 0.41 -7.87 15.97
CA SER A 86 1.81 -7.74 16.40
C SER A 86 2.25 -8.91 17.31
N TYR A 87 1.39 -9.37 18.21
CA TYR A 87 1.72 -10.47 19.12
C TYR A 87 1.60 -11.86 18.48
N ASN A 88 0.69 -12.05 17.52
CA ASN A 88 0.33 -13.38 17.03
C ASN A 88 0.60 -13.62 15.55
N HIS A 89 1.24 -12.69 14.82
CA HIS A 89 1.33 -12.75 13.35
C HIS A 89 1.93 -14.04 12.78
N THR A 90 2.74 -14.80 13.51
CA THR A 90 3.29 -16.10 13.05
C THR A 90 2.33 -17.27 13.27
N VAL A 91 1.51 -17.22 14.32
CA VAL A 91 0.63 -18.30 14.77
C VAL A 91 -0.79 -18.15 14.23
N LEU A 92 -1.20 -16.92 13.92
CA LEU A 92 -2.53 -16.58 13.45
C LEU A 92 -2.89 -17.34 12.16
N ASP A 93 -4.12 -17.79 12.04
CA ASP A 93 -4.64 -18.37 10.81
C ASP A 93 -4.45 -17.40 9.60
N PRO A 94 -3.97 -17.86 8.42
CA PRO A 94 -3.71 -16.98 7.29
C PRO A 94 -4.91 -16.15 6.81
N ASP A 95 -6.12 -16.74 6.79
CA ASP A 95 -7.33 -16.05 6.32
C ASP A 95 -7.77 -14.98 7.33
N LEU A 96 -7.70 -15.29 8.62
CA LEU A 96 -7.98 -14.31 9.67
C LEU A 96 -6.96 -13.17 9.65
N ARG A 97 -5.67 -13.48 9.40
CA ARG A 97 -4.58 -12.50 9.31
C ARG A 97 -4.82 -11.54 8.15
N MET A 98 -5.16 -12.08 6.99
CA MET A 98 -5.56 -11.28 5.82
C MET A 98 -6.78 -10.40 6.13
N THR A 99 -7.76 -10.93 6.87
CA THR A 99 -8.96 -10.18 7.25
C THR A 99 -8.65 -9.00 8.15
N PHE A 100 -7.80 -9.18 9.17
CA PHE A 100 -7.36 -8.10 10.06
C PHE A 100 -6.58 -7.02 9.29
N CYS A 101 -5.69 -7.41 8.37
CA CYS A 101 -5.01 -6.46 7.50
C CYS A 101 -5.99 -5.68 6.62
N LYS A 102 -6.97 -6.34 5.99
CA LYS A 102 -8.02 -5.66 5.20
C LYS A 102 -8.86 -4.70 6.03
N ALA A 103 -9.20 -5.07 7.26
CA ALA A 103 -9.92 -4.20 8.19
C ALA A 103 -9.13 -2.93 8.53
N LEU A 104 -7.84 -3.08 8.85
CA LEU A 104 -6.96 -1.93 9.11
C LEU A 104 -6.78 -1.04 7.88
N ILE A 105 -6.63 -1.62 6.68
CA ILE A 105 -6.61 -0.88 5.40
C ILE A 105 -7.90 -0.07 5.22
N LEU A 106 -9.06 -0.66 5.50
CA LEU A 106 -10.35 0.01 5.36
C LEU A 106 -10.46 1.21 6.32
N LEU A 107 -10.05 1.03 7.58
CA LEU A 107 -10.02 2.10 8.58
C LEU A 107 -9.05 3.22 8.19
N ARG A 108 -7.89 2.87 7.62
CA ARG A 108 -6.92 3.81 7.08
C ARG A 108 -7.47 4.64 5.92
N ASN A 109 -8.18 4.01 4.99
CA ASN A 109 -8.82 4.70 3.86
C ASN A 109 -9.88 5.72 4.31
N LYS A 110 -10.46 5.51 5.50
CA LYS A 110 -11.38 6.46 6.17
C LYS A 110 -10.68 7.49 7.05
N ASN A 111 -9.34 7.50 7.08
CA ASN A 111 -8.50 8.35 7.92
C ASN A 111 -8.73 8.18 9.43
N LEU A 112 -9.14 6.99 9.87
CA LEU A 112 -9.34 6.67 11.30
C LEU A 112 -8.06 6.15 11.98
N ILE A 113 -6.97 5.98 11.23
CA ILE A 113 -5.68 5.46 11.72
C ILE A 113 -4.55 6.33 11.18
N ASP A 114 -3.57 6.61 12.05
CA ASP A 114 -2.30 7.21 11.66
C ASP A 114 -1.54 6.31 10.66
N PRO A 115 -1.13 6.83 9.49
CA PRO A 115 -0.42 6.05 8.49
C PRO A 115 0.92 5.49 8.96
N SER A 116 1.69 6.25 9.76
CA SER A 116 3.06 5.87 10.12
C SER A 116 3.06 4.57 10.91
N SER A 117 2.29 4.54 11.99
CA SER A 117 2.16 3.36 12.86
C SER A 117 1.54 2.14 12.15
N LEU A 118 0.67 2.35 11.16
CA LEU A 118 0.10 1.24 10.40
C LEU A 118 1.09 0.65 9.40
N LEU A 119 1.82 1.51 8.69
CA LEU A 119 2.79 1.09 7.69
C LEU A 119 3.97 0.34 8.35
N GLU A 120 4.44 0.80 9.51
CA GLU A 120 5.45 0.08 10.32
C GLU A 120 5.01 -1.36 10.60
N LEU A 121 3.79 -1.57 11.12
CA LEU A 121 3.22 -2.91 11.32
C LEU A 121 3.18 -3.72 10.02
N PHE A 122 2.76 -3.12 8.90
CA PHE A 122 2.67 -3.83 7.63
C PHE A 122 4.04 -4.27 7.09
N PHE A 123 5.09 -3.48 7.30
CA PHE A 123 6.45 -3.88 6.97
C PHE A 123 6.91 -5.05 7.86
N GLU A 124 6.60 -5.04 9.15
CA GLU A 124 6.91 -6.17 10.03
C GLU A 124 6.22 -7.45 9.54
N LEU A 125 4.93 -7.36 9.16
CA LEU A 125 4.15 -8.50 8.64
C LEU A 125 4.69 -9.08 7.32
N LEU A 126 5.59 -8.39 6.60
CA LEU A 126 6.24 -8.94 5.41
C LEU A 126 7.11 -10.17 5.72
N ARG A 127 7.47 -10.40 6.99
CA ARG A 127 8.20 -11.60 7.44
C ARG A 127 7.35 -12.87 7.41
N CYS A 128 6.01 -12.75 7.40
CA CYS A 128 5.12 -13.90 7.40
C CYS A 128 5.25 -14.73 6.11
N HIS A 129 5.19 -16.05 6.23
CA HIS A 129 5.32 -17.00 5.12
C HIS A 129 4.05 -17.12 4.26
N ASP A 130 3.46 -15.99 3.87
CA ASP A 130 2.25 -15.91 3.04
C ASP A 130 2.50 -15.02 1.82
N LYS A 131 2.49 -15.61 0.62
CA LYS A 131 2.75 -14.90 -0.63
C LYS A 131 1.63 -13.92 -0.99
N LEU A 132 0.38 -14.29 -0.73
CA LEU A 132 -0.78 -13.45 -1.05
C LEU A 132 -0.80 -12.22 -0.15
N LEU A 133 -0.60 -12.43 1.17
CA LEU A 133 -0.50 -11.35 2.14
C LEU A 133 0.61 -10.37 1.77
N ARG A 134 1.82 -10.85 1.49
CA ARG A 134 2.93 -9.97 1.10
C ARG A 134 2.62 -9.16 -0.15
N LYS A 135 1.97 -9.74 -1.16
CA LYS A 135 1.53 -9.01 -2.36
C LYS A 135 0.51 -7.94 -2.02
N THR A 136 -0.49 -8.25 -1.20
CA THR A 136 -1.51 -7.29 -0.76
C THR A 136 -0.92 -6.14 0.04
N LEU A 137 -0.03 -6.44 1.00
CA LEU A 137 0.64 -5.43 1.81
C LEU A 137 1.55 -4.55 0.97
N TYR A 138 2.36 -5.12 0.08
CA TYR A 138 3.22 -4.38 -0.86
C TYR A 138 2.40 -3.35 -1.66
N THR A 139 1.32 -3.80 -2.31
CA THR A 139 0.47 -2.93 -3.12
C THR A 139 -0.15 -1.81 -2.28
N HIS A 140 -0.64 -2.14 -1.07
CA HIS A 140 -1.22 -1.14 -0.19
C HIS A 140 -0.19 -0.12 0.30
N ILE A 141 0.97 -0.55 0.79
CA ILE A 141 2.05 0.32 1.28
C ILE A 141 2.44 1.35 0.20
N VAL A 142 2.72 0.88 -1.02
CA VAL A 142 3.11 1.76 -2.13
C VAL A 142 1.98 2.74 -2.48
N THR A 143 0.73 2.26 -2.48
CA THR A 143 -0.43 3.08 -2.83
C THR A 143 -0.75 4.12 -1.76
N ASP A 144 -0.71 3.76 -0.48
CA ASP A 144 -0.98 4.69 0.64
C ASP A 144 0.10 5.76 0.71
N ILE A 145 1.39 5.40 0.59
CA ILE A 145 2.48 6.40 0.56
C ILE A 145 2.34 7.34 -0.64
N LYS A 146 1.95 6.83 -1.82
CA LYS A 146 1.63 7.65 -2.99
C LYS A 146 0.48 8.61 -2.71
N ASN A 147 -0.60 8.14 -2.09
CA ASN A 147 -1.78 8.95 -1.78
C ASN A 147 -1.48 10.03 -0.73
N ILE A 148 -0.72 9.70 0.30
CA ILE A 148 -0.25 10.65 1.34
C ILE A 148 0.56 11.79 0.70
N ASN A 149 1.35 11.49 -0.33
CA ASN A 149 2.19 12.45 -1.02
C ASN A 149 1.54 13.07 -2.28
N ALA A 150 0.27 12.78 -2.57
CA ALA A 150 -0.37 13.15 -3.84
C ALA A 150 -0.60 14.66 -4.00
N LYS A 151 -0.91 15.38 -2.90
CA LYS A 151 -1.11 16.83 -2.92
C LYS A 151 0.18 17.59 -2.68
N HIS A 152 0.92 17.22 -1.64
CA HIS A 152 2.20 17.77 -1.26
C HIS A 152 3.05 16.67 -0.61
N LYS A 153 4.37 16.81 -0.64
CA LYS A 153 5.26 15.86 0.03
C LYS A 153 5.06 15.93 1.55
N ASN A 154 4.62 14.84 2.16
CA ASN A 154 4.48 14.74 3.61
C ASN A 154 5.81 14.32 4.23
N ASN A 155 6.71 15.28 4.42
CA ASN A 155 8.05 15.03 4.92
C ASN A 155 8.08 14.36 6.29
N LYS A 156 7.09 14.65 7.17
CA LYS A 156 7.01 14.04 8.51
C LYS A 156 6.88 12.52 8.40
N VAL A 157 5.88 12.04 7.65
CA VAL A 157 5.65 10.60 7.45
C VAL A 157 6.82 9.97 6.67
N ASN A 158 7.31 10.65 5.63
CA ASN A 158 8.43 10.13 4.82
C ASN A 158 9.70 9.93 5.67
N VAL A 159 10.06 10.89 6.52
CA VAL A 159 11.27 10.78 7.36
C VAL A 159 11.15 9.62 8.34
N VAL A 160 9.98 9.45 8.97
CA VAL A 160 9.69 8.34 9.89
C VAL A 160 9.84 7.00 9.16
N LEU A 161 9.16 6.82 8.01
CA LEU A 161 9.21 5.58 7.25
C LEU A 161 10.60 5.29 6.67
N GLN A 162 11.33 6.30 6.18
CA GLN A 162 12.70 6.13 5.70
C GLN A 162 13.66 5.72 6.82
N ASN A 163 13.50 6.27 8.04
CA ASN A 163 14.27 5.83 9.21
C ASN A 163 13.96 4.37 9.55
N PHE A 164 12.69 3.99 9.48
CA PHE A 164 12.26 2.61 9.68
C PHE A 164 12.78 1.66 8.56
N MET A 165 12.93 2.14 7.33
CA MET A 165 13.52 1.32 6.26
C MET A 165 14.99 0.96 6.53
N TYR A 166 15.76 1.83 7.18
CA TYR A 166 17.14 1.51 7.58
C TYR A 166 17.20 0.30 8.52
N THR A 167 16.23 0.16 9.43
CA THR A 167 16.15 -1.01 10.32
C THR A 167 15.68 -2.25 9.55
N MET A 168 14.70 -2.10 8.66
CA MET A 168 14.17 -3.22 7.86
C MET A 168 15.17 -3.83 6.89
N LEU A 169 16.04 -3.04 6.24
CA LEU A 169 17.07 -3.58 5.34
C LEU A 169 18.18 -4.35 6.07
N ARG A 170 18.32 -4.12 7.38
CA ARG A 170 19.24 -4.86 8.26
C ARG A 170 18.57 -6.03 8.96
N ASP A 171 17.27 -6.27 8.71
CA ASP A 171 16.54 -7.39 9.30
C ASP A 171 17.17 -8.72 8.85
N SER A 172 17.25 -9.65 9.80
CA SER A 172 17.62 -11.05 9.59
C SER A 172 16.75 -11.74 8.53
N ASN A 173 15.47 -11.34 8.39
CA ASN A 173 14.57 -11.94 7.43
C ASN A 173 14.83 -11.39 6.01
N ALA A 174 15.54 -12.18 5.21
CA ALA A 174 15.86 -11.87 3.83
C ALA A 174 14.64 -11.54 2.95
N THR A 175 13.47 -12.14 3.20
CA THR A 175 12.25 -11.88 2.40
C THR A 175 11.70 -10.50 2.73
N ALA A 176 11.58 -10.17 4.01
CA ALA A 176 11.08 -8.87 4.45
C ALA A 176 12.02 -7.73 4.00
N ALA A 177 13.34 -7.92 4.18
CA ALA A 177 14.34 -6.95 3.73
C ALA A 177 14.30 -6.75 2.20
N LYS A 178 14.18 -7.83 1.41
CA LYS A 178 14.06 -7.74 -0.06
C LYS A 178 12.82 -6.98 -0.48
N ILE A 179 11.65 -7.29 0.09
CA ILE A 179 10.40 -6.60 -0.29
C ILE A 179 10.44 -5.13 0.16
N SER A 180 11.03 -4.85 1.32
CA SER A 180 11.23 -3.47 1.77
C SER A 180 12.12 -2.68 0.81
N LEU A 181 13.20 -3.30 0.31
CA LEU A 181 14.04 -2.72 -0.74
C LEU A 181 13.24 -2.45 -2.02
N ASP A 182 12.43 -3.41 -2.47
CA ASP A 182 11.57 -3.22 -3.66
C ASP A 182 10.61 -2.03 -3.48
N VAL A 183 10.03 -1.86 -2.29
CA VAL A 183 9.15 -0.71 -1.98
C VAL A 183 9.93 0.59 -2.08
N MET A 184 11.14 0.67 -1.53
CA MET A 184 11.98 1.87 -1.63
C MET A 184 12.31 2.21 -3.08
N ILE A 185 12.69 1.21 -3.86
CA ILE A 185 12.98 1.35 -5.29
C ILE A 185 11.73 1.86 -6.01
N GLU A 186 10.58 1.24 -5.81
CA GLU A 186 9.30 1.64 -6.44
C GLU A 186 8.91 3.09 -6.10
N LEU A 187 9.09 3.51 -4.84
CA LEU A 187 8.79 4.88 -4.40
C LEU A 187 9.78 5.91 -4.97
N TYR A 188 11.03 5.52 -5.18
CA TYR A 188 12.03 6.34 -5.88
C TYR A 188 11.63 6.55 -7.35
N ARG A 189 11.29 5.46 -8.07
CA ARG A 189 10.84 5.52 -9.48
C ARG A 189 9.60 6.39 -9.66
N ARG A 190 8.67 6.31 -8.70
CA ARG A 190 7.47 7.18 -8.67
C ARG A 190 7.76 8.64 -8.33
N ASN A 191 9.02 9.03 -8.15
CA ASN A 191 9.47 10.38 -7.75
C ASN A 191 8.91 10.85 -6.39
N ILE A 192 8.54 9.92 -5.51
CA ILE A 192 8.03 10.22 -4.17
C ILE A 192 9.21 10.37 -3.21
N TRP A 193 10.02 9.32 -3.09
CA TRP A 193 11.25 9.27 -2.27
C TRP A 193 12.50 9.44 -3.13
N ASN A 194 12.47 10.46 -4.00
CA ASN A 194 13.64 10.87 -4.78
C ASN A 194 14.47 11.87 -3.96
N ASP A 195 15.26 11.36 -3.02
CA ASP A 195 16.17 12.13 -2.17
C ASP A 195 17.47 11.37 -1.86
N ALA A 196 18.48 12.11 -1.40
CA ALA A 196 19.78 11.55 -1.05
C ALA A 196 19.70 10.48 0.03
N LYS A 197 18.83 10.68 1.03
CA LYS A 197 18.67 9.71 2.12
C LYS A 197 18.23 8.34 1.59
N THR A 198 17.19 8.29 0.76
CA THR A 198 16.68 7.04 0.19
C THR A 198 17.73 6.33 -0.66
N VAL A 199 18.45 7.07 -1.51
CA VAL A 199 19.53 6.50 -2.33
C VAL A 199 20.64 5.92 -1.45
N ASN A 200 21.09 6.65 -0.44
CA ASN A 200 22.15 6.17 0.45
C ASN A 200 21.68 4.97 1.31
N VAL A 201 20.39 4.87 1.65
CA VAL A 201 19.84 3.62 2.22
C VAL A 201 20.04 2.45 1.23
N ILE A 202 19.67 2.64 -0.04
CA ILE A 202 19.78 1.60 -1.08
C ILE A 202 21.26 1.20 -1.32
N THR A 203 22.22 2.14 -1.24
CA THR A 203 23.65 1.79 -1.36
C THR A 203 24.08 0.75 -0.33
N THR A 204 23.52 0.76 0.89
CA THR A 204 23.85 -0.24 1.92
C THR A 204 23.41 -1.65 1.53
N ALA A 205 22.34 -1.77 0.73
CA ALA A 205 21.83 -3.04 0.25
C ALA A 205 22.74 -3.66 -0.84
N CYS A 206 23.56 -2.87 -1.54
CA CYS A 206 24.57 -3.37 -2.47
C CYS A 206 25.66 -4.21 -1.78
N PHE A 207 25.81 -4.08 -0.45
CA PHE A 207 26.75 -4.86 0.36
C PHE A 207 26.07 -5.97 1.16
N SER A 208 24.80 -6.29 0.85
CA SER A 208 24.08 -7.37 1.52
C SER A 208 24.70 -8.73 1.22
N LYS A 209 24.76 -9.60 2.24
CA LYS A 209 25.17 -11.01 2.07
C LYS A 209 24.14 -11.83 1.29
N VAL A 210 22.91 -11.34 1.17
CA VAL A 210 21.82 -12.02 0.46
C VAL A 210 21.87 -11.60 -1.01
N THR A 211 22.22 -12.54 -1.90
CA THR A 211 22.39 -12.30 -3.34
C THR A 211 21.17 -11.61 -3.97
N LYS A 212 19.94 -11.98 -3.60
CA LYS A 212 18.73 -11.35 -4.16
C LYS A 212 18.61 -9.86 -3.82
N ILE A 213 19.01 -9.47 -2.61
CA ILE A 213 18.99 -8.07 -2.16
C ILE A 213 20.09 -7.28 -2.86
N LEU A 214 21.30 -7.87 -2.91
CA LEU A 214 22.44 -7.28 -3.60
C LEU A 214 22.13 -7.05 -5.09
N VAL A 215 21.59 -8.06 -5.78
CA VAL A 215 21.22 -7.95 -7.20
C VAL A 215 20.17 -6.86 -7.39
N ALA A 216 19.10 -6.84 -6.59
CA ALA A 216 18.07 -5.81 -6.71
C ALA A 216 18.63 -4.38 -6.52
N ALA A 217 19.54 -4.18 -5.55
CA ALA A 217 20.17 -2.89 -5.31
C ALA A 217 21.14 -2.48 -6.45
N LEU A 218 21.92 -3.42 -7.00
CA LEU A 218 22.79 -3.15 -8.14
C LEU A 218 21.98 -2.85 -9.41
N THR A 219 20.92 -3.63 -9.68
CA THR A 219 20.04 -3.41 -10.83
C THR A 219 19.35 -2.05 -10.76
N PHE A 220 19.00 -1.58 -9.55
CA PHE A 220 18.50 -0.21 -9.34
C PHE A 220 19.49 0.85 -9.85
N PHE A 221 20.78 0.76 -9.50
CA PHE A 221 21.77 1.74 -9.95
C PHE A 221 22.16 1.59 -11.43
N LEU A 222 22.01 0.39 -12.00
CA LEU A 222 22.23 0.17 -13.44
C LEU A 222 21.07 0.67 -14.31
N GLY A 223 19.90 0.95 -13.73
CA GLY A 223 18.73 1.46 -14.46
C GLY A 223 17.99 0.43 -15.33
N LYS A 224 18.38 -0.85 -15.31
CA LYS A 224 17.79 -1.89 -16.20
C LYS A 224 16.29 -2.14 -16.00
N ASP A 225 15.79 -1.97 -14.78
CA ASP A 225 14.37 -2.20 -14.49
C ASP A 225 13.43 -1.04 -14.94
N GLU A 226 13.97 0.13 -15.33
CA GLU A 226 13.17 1.23 -15.88
C GLU A 226 12.74 0.93 -17.32
N GLU A 227 13.60 0.26 -18.10
CA GLU A 227 13.33 -0.14 -19.48
C GLU A 227 12.23 -1.20 -19.56
N GLU A 228 12.27 -2.24 -18.70
CA GLU A 228 11.26 -3.31 -18.70
C GLU A 228 9.85 -2.86 -18.26
N LYS A 229 9.72 -1.83 -17.41
CA LYS A 229 8.41 -1.33 -16.96
C LYS A 229 7.79 -0.33 -17.93
N GLN A 230 8.58 0.47 -18.65
CA GLN A 230 8.06 1.40 -19.65
C GLN A 230 7.37 0.67 -20.82
N ASP A 231 7.84 -0.53 -21.18
CA ASP A 231 7.19 -1.37 -22.20
C ASP A 231 5.87 -2.00 -21.71
N SER A 232 5.69 -2.18 -20.40
CA SER A 232 4.48 -2.79 -19.81
C SER A 232 3.41 -1.78 -19.37
N ASP A 233 3.77 -0.52 -19.12
CA ASP A 233 2.84 0.56 -18.72
C ASP A 233 2.28 1.35 -19.92
N SER A 234 2.52 0.89 -21.16
CA SER A 234 1.94 1.49 -22.37
C SER A 234 0.50 1.04 -22.66
N GLU A 235 -0.15 0.31 -21.74
CA GLU A 235 -1.62 0.15 -21.71
C GLU A 235 -2.24 1.18 -20.77
N SER A 236 -2.25 2.44 -21.21
CA SER A 236 -3.05 3.47 -20.55
C SER A 236 -4.54 3.23 -20.85
N GLU A 237 -5.28 2.68 -19.89
CA GLU A 237 -6.75 2.68 -19.83
C GLU A 237 -7.35 4.11 -19.62
N ASP A 238 -6.77 5.13 -20.27
CA ASP A 238 -7.34 6.48 -20.36
C ASP A 238 -7.29 6.95 -21.82
N GLU A 239 -7.74 6.11 -22.75
CA GLU A 239 -8.19 6.58 -24.07
C GLU A 239 -9.51 7.35 -23.90
N GLY A 240 -9.41 8.54 -23.30
CA GLY A 240 -10.38 9.59 -23.53
C GLY A 240 -10.51 9.87 -25.03
N PRO A 241 -11.66 10.39 -25.50
CA PRO A 241 -11.95 10.51 -26.92
C PRO A 241 -10.82 11.26 -27.65
N THR A 242 -10.29 10.62 -28.69
CA THR A 242 -9.20 11.15 -29.49
C THR A 242 -9.66 12.45 -30.16
N ALA A 243 -8.72 13.31 -30.56
CA ALA A 243 -9.04 14.49 -31.36
C ALA A 243 -9.88 14.15 -32.61
N ARG A 244 -9.69 12.93 -33.16
CA ARG A 244 -10.48 12.39 -34.27
C ARG A 244 -11.92 12.07 -33.86
N ASP A 245 -12.13 11.46 -32.70
CA ASP A 245 -13.46 11.11 -32.17
C ASP A 245 -14.29 12.35 -31.86
N LEU A 246 -13.67 13.38 -31.29
CA LEU A 246 -14.32 14.66 -31.02
C LEU A 246 -14.75 15.38 -32.32
N LEU A 247 -13.97 15.26 -33.40
CA LEU A 247 -14.31 15.80 -34.71
C LEU A 247 -15.47 15.01 -35.36
N VAL A 248 -15.46 13.68 -35.25
CA VAL A 248 -16.53 12.82 -35.74
C VAL A 248 -17.85 13.10 -35.02
N GLN A 249 -17.84 13.20 -33.69
CA GLN A 249 -19.03 13.54 -32.89
C GLN A 249 -19.62 14.91 -33.25
N TYR A 250 -18.77 15.90 -33.58
CA TYR A 250 -19.25 17.20 -34.04
C TYR A 250 -19.81 17.16 -35.47
N ALA A 251 -19.26 16.30 -36.33
CA ALA A 251 -19.72 16.14 -37.70
C ALA A 251 -21.08 15.43 -37.80
N THR A 252 -21.35 14.46 -36.91
CA THR A 252 -22.59 13.67 -36.88
C THR A 252 -23.71 14.30 -36.03
N GLY A 253 -23.39 15.26 -35.16
CA GLY A 253 -24.35 15.92 -34.27
C GLY A 253 -24.99 17.21 -34.82
N LYS A 254 -25.94 17.78 -34.07
CA LYS A 254 -26.58 19.07 -34.39
C LYS A 254 -25.56 20.22 -34.31
N LYS A 255 -25.30 20.85 -35.46
CA LYS A 255 -24.35 21.98 -35.58
C LYS A 255 -24.95 23.25 -34.96
N SER A 256 -24.52 23.56 -33.74
CA SER A 256 -24.91 24.76 -33.00
C SER A 256 -23.69 25.50 -32.47
N SER A 257 -23.79 26.82 -32.32
CA SER A 257 -22.75 27.68 -31.73
C SER A 257 -22.28 27.17 -30.35
N LYS A 258 -23.20 26.60 -29.55
CA LYS A 258 -22.86 25.98 -28.24
C LYS A 258 -21.99 24.73 -28.39
N HIS A 259 -22.24 23.90 -29.41
CA HIS A 259 -21.46 22.67 -29.66
C HIS A 259 -20.05 22.98 -30.19
N LYS A 260 -19.92 23.99 -31.06
CA LYS A 260 -18.60 24.47 -31.53
C LYS A 260 -17.72 24.94 -30.38
N LYS A 261 -18.27 25.73 -29.45
CA LYS A 261 -17.54 26.18 -28.24
C LYS A 261 -17.12 25.03 -27.32
N ARG A 262 -17.91 23.94 -27.24
CA ARG A 262 -17.57 22.75 -26.44
C ARG A 262 -16.41 21.96 -27.06
N LEU A 263 -16.43 21.78 -28.39
CA LEU A 263 -15.35 21.14 -29.14
C LEU A 263 -14.02 21.89 -29.00
N GLU A 264 -14.04 23.22 -29.15
CA GLU A 264 -12.84 24.05 -29.00
C GLU A 264 -12.24 23.98 -27.60
N LYS A 265 -13.07 23.95 -26.55
CA LYS A 265 -12.62 23.73 -25.17
C LYS A 265 -11.98 22.36 -24.99
N ALA A 266 -12.62 21.30 -25.49
CA ALA A 266 -12.09 19.94 -25.41
C ALA A 266 -10.75 19.79 -26.16
N MET A 267 -10.63 20.34 -27.37
CA MET A 267 -9.37 20.35 -28.12
C MET A 267 -8.26 21.15 -27.42
N LYS A 268 -8.58 22.26 -26.75
CA LYS A 268 -7.60 23.03 -25.96
C LYS A 268 -7.09 22.24 -24.76
N VAL A 269 -7.95 21.46 -24.09
CA VAL A 269 -7.55 20.58 -22.98
C VAL A 269 -6.62 19.46 -23.49
N LEU A 270 -6.97 18.79 -24.57
CA LEU A 270 -6.13 17.78 -25.22
C LEU A 270 -4.76 18.33 -25.66
N LYS A 271 -4.72 19.53 -26.25
CA LYS A 271 -3.45 20.19 -26.61
C LYS A 271 -2.60 20.54 -25.38
N LYS A 272 -3.22 20.95 -24.27
CA LYS A 272 -2.51 21.21 -23.01
C LYS A 272 -1.98 19.92 -22.38
N GLN A 273 -2.70 18.81 -22.46
CA GLN A 273 -2.23 17.50 -22.01
C GLN A 273 -1.06 17.00 -22.86
N LYS A 274 -1.12 17.13 -24.20
CA LYS A 274 0.00 16.77 -25.09
C LYS A 274 1.26 17.61 -24.88
N LYS A 275 1.11 18.89 -24.50
CA LYS A 275 2.24 19.76 -24.14
C LYS A 275 2.86 19.46 -22.76
N LYS A 276 2.20 18.64 -21.93
CA LYS A 276 2.73 18.14 -20.65
C LYS A 276 3.46 16.79 -20.81
N LYS A 277 3.99 16.45 -21.99
CA LYS A 277 5.02 15.42 -22.08
C LYS A 277 6.20 15.90 -21.23
N LYS A 278 6.39 15.28 -20.07
CA LYS A 278 7.49 15.58 -19.14
C LYS A 278 8.82 15.36 -19.90
N PRO A 279 9.85 16.18 -19.65
CA PRO A 279 11.18 15.94 -20.22
C PRO A 279 11.64 14.53 -19.85
N GLU A 280 12.24 13.83 -20.80
CA GLU A 280 12.89 12.53 -20.54
C GLU A 280 14.00 12.75 -19.51
N VAL A 281 13.82 12.12 -18.34
CA VAL A 281 14.78 12.18 -17.24
C VAL A 281 15.78 11.07 -17.47
N PHE A 282 17.01 11.39 -17.86
CA PHE A 282 18.06 10.40 -18.01
C PHE A 282 18.44 9.76 -16.66
N ASN A 283 18.60 8.43 -16.69
CA ASN A 283 18.68 7.49 -15.55
C ASN A 283 19.92 7.59 -14.63
N PHE A 284 20.70 8.67 -14.68
CA PHE A 284 21.86 8.89 -13.76
C PHE A 284 21.50 9.60 -12.45
N SER A 285 20.23 10.00 -12.28
CA SER A 285 19.77 10.79 -11.11
C SER A 285 20.11 10.14 -9.76
N ALA A 286 20.10 8.80 -9.67
CA ALA A 286 20.36 8.12 -8.40
C ALA A 286 21.85 8.21 -8.00
N ILE A 287 22.76 8.11 -8.96
CA ILE A 287 24.21 8.13 -8.68
C ILE A 287 24.63 9.52 -8.15
N HIS A 288 24.03 10.60 -8.68
CA HIS A 288 24.28 11.96 -8.21
C HIS A 288 23.83 12.23 -6.77
N LEU A 289 22.96 11.38 -6.22
CA LEU A 289 22.43 11.50 -4.87
C LEU A 289 23.24 10.70 -3.82
N ILE A 290 24.27 9.98 -4.24
CA ILE A 290 25.19 9.26 -3.34
C ILE A 290 26.09 10.28 -2.64
N HIS A 291 26.25 10.17 -1.31
CA HIS A 291 27.06 11.12 -0.55
C HIS A 291 28.56 11.00 -0.86
N ASP A 292 29.08 9.77 -0.99
CA ASP A 292 30.47 9.49 -1.33
C ASP A 292 30.55 8.41 -2.44
N PRO A 293 30.43 8.81 -3.71
CA PRO A 293 30.47 7.88 -4.83
C PRO A 293 31.83 7.23 -5.01
N GLN A 294 32.92 7.91 -4.61
CA GLN A 294 34.28 7.39 -4.71
C GLN A 294 34.46 6.22 -3.74
N ALA A 295 34.19 6.41 -2.45
CA ALA A 295 34.28 5.34 -1.46
C ALA A 295 33.33 4.17 -1.80
N PHE A 296 32.12 4.47 -2.27
CA PHE A 296 31.17 3.45 -2.71
C PHE A 296 31.73 2.57 -3.82
N SER A 297 32.32 3.16 -4.86
CA SER A 297 32.92 2.42 -5.97
C SER A 297 34.11 1.57 -5.54
N PHE A 298 34.99 2.08 -4.66
CA PHE A 298 36.12 1.33 -4.12
C PHE A 298 35.68 0.13 -3.28
N GLN A 299 34.65 0.29 -2.44
CA GLN A 299 34.11 -0.80 -1.64
C GLN A 299 33.49 -1.89 -2.52
N LEU A 300 32.75 -1.52 -3.57
CA LEU A 300 32.20 -2.47 -4.53
C LEU A 300 33.30 -3.23 -5.28
N LEU A 301 34.34 -2.53 -5.74
CA LEU A 301 35.48 -3.16 -6.39
C LEU A 301 36.19 -4.16 -5.46
N SER A 302 36.40 -3.78 -4.19
CA SER A 302 36.98 -4.70 -3.20
C SER A 302 36.11 -5.94 -2.96
N LEU A 303 34.79 -5.80 -2.99
CA LEU A 303 33.86 -6.92 -2.85
C LEU A 303 33.98 -7.88 -4.03
N CYS A 304 33.98 -7.37 -5.27
CA CYS A 304 34.16 -8.16 -6.48
C CYS A 304 35.52 -8.87 -6.51
N ALA A 305 36.60 -8.18 -6.12
CA ALA A 305 37.93 -8.76 -6.07
C ALA A 305 38.02 -9.96 -5.08
N LYS A 306 37.37 -9.86 -3.91
CA LYS A 306 37.30 -10.96 -2.93
C LYS A 306 36.52 -12.17 -3.47
N VAL A 307 35.46 -11.94 -4.24
CA VAL A 307 34.67 -13.01 -4.87
C VAL A 307 35.49 -13.71 -5.97
N SER A 308 36.24 -12.95 -6.78
CA SER A 308 37.09 -13.53 -7.83
C SER A 308 38.30 -14.31 -7.29
N ALA A 309 38.72 -14.03 -6.06
CA ALA A 309 39.81 -14.74 -5.38
C ALA A 309 39.35 -15.99 -4.60
N ALA A 310 38.05 -16.21 -4.44
CA ALA A 310 37.52 -17.39 -3.75
C ALA A 310 37.60 -18.63 -4.68
N PRO A 311 38.15 -19.76 -4.23
CA PRO A 311 38.19 -20.97 -5.04
C PRO A 311 36.77 -21.43 -5.38
N PRO A 312 36.53 -21.98 -6.59
CA PRO A 312 35.21 -22.45 -6.97
C PRO A 312 34.76 -23.53 -5.97
N LYS A 313 33.60 -23.31 -5.33
CA LYS A 313 32.96 -24.34 -4.51
C LYS A 313 32.58 -25.51 -5.43
N ARG A 314 33.23 -26.66 -5.21
CA ARG A 314 32.89 -27.95 -5.83
C ARG A 314 31.49 -28.38 -5.42
#